data_AF-A0A9P9YS80-F1
#
_entry.id   AF-A0A9P9YS80-F1
#
_cell.length_a   1.000
_cell.length_b   1.000
_cell.length_c   1.000
_cell.angle_alpha   90.00
_cell.angle_beta   90.00
_cell.angle_gamma   90.00
#
_symmetry.space_group_name_H-M   'P 1'
#
loop_
_entity.id
_entity.type
_entity.pdbx_description
1 polymer ?
#
loop_
_entity_poly.entity_id
_entity_poly.type
_entity_poly.pdbx_seq_one_letter_code
_entity_poly.pdbx_strand_id
1 'polypeptide(L)'
;MVAEKFVDLQKAVGPEITRVDLVPAFQYLLKDAEAEVRAAVATKVKDFCANLDKVNQVQIILSSILPYVRDLVSDPNPHVKSALASVIMGLSPMLGAYQTVEQLLPLFLIQLKDECPEVRLNIISNLDCVNDVIGIQQLSQSLLPAIVELAEDSKWRVRLAIIEYMPALAGQLGQEFFDQKLRGLCMGWLNDHVYAIREAATLNMKKLVEQFGAPWAEQAIIPMILVMSRNKNYLHSE
;
A
#
# COMPACT_ATOMS: atom_id res chain seq x y z
N MET A 1 26.70 3.25 -5.55
CA MET A 1 27.19 3.18 -4.14
C MET A 1 27.09 1.74 -3.63
N VAL A 2 27.90 1.31 -2.65
CA VAL A 2 27.93 -0.09 -2.12
C VAL A 2 26.53 -0.62 -1.76
N ALA A 3 25.66 0.25 -1.21
CA ALA A 3 24.26 -0.04 -0.91
C ALA A 3 23.46 -0.65 -2.08
N GLU A 4 23.68 -0.18 -3.31
CA GLU A 4 22.94 -0.64 -4.49
C GLU A 4 23.31 -2.06 -4.91
N LYS A 5 24.54 -2.47 -4.59
CA LYS A 5 25.13 -3.78 -4.95
C LYS A 5 25.11 -4.77 -3.79
N PHE A 6 24.49 -4.40 -2.67
CA PHE A 6 24.54 -5.21 -1.45
C PHE A 6 23.92 -6.62 -1.63
N VAL A 7 22.84 -6.71 -2.41
CA VAL A 7 22.19 -7.99 -2.74
C VAL A 7 23.05 -8.85 -3.66
N ASP A 8 23.81 -8.24 -4.58
CA ASP A 8 24.74 -8.96 -5.46
C ASP A 8 25.91 -9.54 -4.64
N LEU A 9 26.42 -8.76 -3.68
CA LEU A 9 27.44 -9.21 -2.73
C LEU A 9 26.95 -10.37 -1.87
N GLN A 10 25.72 -10.28 -1.35
CA GLN A 10 25.09 -11.35 -0.55
C GLN A 10 25.06 -12.69 -1.30
N LYS A 11 24.69 -12.66 -2.58
CA LYS A 11 24.68 -13.87 -3.43
C LYS A 11 26.07 -14.44 -3.67
N ALA A 12 27.11 -13.59 -3.70
CA ALA A 12 28.47 -14.02 -3.98
C ALA A 12 29.18 -14.62 -2.74
N VAL A 13 28.89 -14.13 -1.53
CA VAL A 13 29.61 -14.55 -0.32
C VAL A 13 28.99 -15.76 0.39
N GLY A 14 27.75 -16.13 0.04
CA GLY A 14 27.05 -17.27 0.62
C GLY A 14 26.44 -17.00 2.01
N PRO A 15 25.69 -17.97 2.56
CA PRO A 15 24.81 -17.76 3.72
C PRO A 15 25.55 -17.51 5.03
N GLU A 16 26.70 -18.17 5.27
CA GLU A 16 27.45 -18.01 6.52
C GLU A 16 28.05 -16.60 6.65
N ILE A 17 28.76 -16.14 5.61
CA ILE A 17 29.32 -14.78 5.58
C ILE A 17 28.19 -13.74 5.60
N THR A 18 27.07 -14.04 4.92
CA THR A 18 25.90 -13.17 4.98
C THR A 18 25.42 -12.96 6.41
N ARG A 19 25.28 -14.04 7.18
CA ARG A 19 24.81 -13.98 8.56
C ARG A 19 25.80 -13.28 9.48
N VAL A 20 27.08 -13.60 9.38
CA VAL A 20 28.12 -13.11 10.31
C VAL A 20 28.53 -11.67 10.01
N ASP A 21 28.71 -11.33 8.73
CA ASP A 21 29.31 -10.06 8.32
C ASP A 21 28.33 -9.12 7.62
N LEU A 22 27.49 -9.64 6.71
CA LEU A 22 26.60 -8.78 5.93
C LEU A 22 25.38 -8.31 6.72
N VAL A 23 24.82 -9.09 7.63
CA VAL A 23 23.69 -8.63 8.47
C VAL A 23 24.11 -7.42 9.31
N PRO A 24 25.23 -7.44 10.07
CA PRO A 24 25.71 -6.24 10.78
C PRO A 24 26.03 -5.07 9.85
N ALA A 25 26.64 -5.31 8.69
CA ALA A 25 26.93 -4.25 7.73
C ALA A 25 25.63 -3.63 7.17
N PHE A 26 24.61 -4.45 6.90
CA PHE A 26 23.30 -3.98 6.43
C PHE A 26 22.61 -3.12 7.50
N GLN A 27 22.67 -3.54 8.77
CA GLN A 27 22.17 -2.75 9.91
C GLN A 27 22.85 -1.39 10.02
N TYR A 28 24.17 -1.33 9.81
CA TYR A 28 24.92 -0.08 9.84
C TYR A 28 24.44 0.86 8.73
N LEU A 29 24.26 0.35 7.51
CA LEU A 29 23.77 1.16 6.38
C LEU A 29 22.32 1.62 6.55
N LEU A 30 21.47 0.85 7.23
CA LEU A 30 20.11 1.29 7.58
C LEU A 30 20.12 2.50 8.55
N LYS A 31 21.21 2.73 9.27
CA LYS A 31 21.41 3.87 10.19
C LYS A 31 22.45 4.87 9.70
N ASP A 32 22.78 4.84 8.41
CA ASP A 32 23.78 5.74 7.85
C ASP A 32 23.40 7.21 8.09
N ALA A 33 24.39 8.08 8.30
CA ALA A 33 24.15 9.50 8.49
C ALA A 33 23.51 10.14 7.24
N GLU A 34 23.88 9.65 6.05
CA GLU A 34 23.42 10.17 4.78
C GLU A 34 22.08 9.56 4.38
N ALA A 35 21.08 10.41 4.15
CA ALA A 35 19.73 9.96 3.79
C ALA A 35 19.70 9.22 2.44
N GLU A 36 20.57 9.55 1.50
CA GLU A 36 20.68 8.85 0.22
C GLU A 36 21.12 7.40 0.40
N VAL A 37 22.02 7.13 1.35
CA VAL A 37 22.47 5.77 1.67
C VAL A 37 21.34 4.99 2.33
N ARG A 38 20.65 5.59 3.31
CA ARG A 38 19.49 4.97 3.96
C ARG A 38 18.38 4.66 2.96
N ALA A 39 18.05 5.59 2.06
CA ALA A 39 17.04 5.39 1.02
C ALA A 39 17.45 4.26 0.06
N ALA A 40 18.70 4.25 -0.40
CA ALA A 40 19.21 3.20 -1.27
C ALA A 40 19.10 1.81 -0.62
N VAL A 41 19.50 1.68 0.65
CA VAL A 41 19.41 0.41 1.40
C VAL A 41 17.97 0.04 1.75
N ALA A 42 17.10 1.00 2.06
CA ALA A 42 15.69 0.74 2.34
C ALA A 42 15.01 -0.02 1.18
N THR A 43 15.31 0.35 -0.07
CA THR A 43 14.79 -0.38 -1.26
C THR A 43 15.28 -1.83 -1.38
N LYS A 44 16.35 -2.21 -0.67
CA LYS A 44 16.94 -3.55 -0.70
C LYS A 44 16.45 -4.46 0.43
N VAL A 45 15.70 -3.93 1.40
CA VAL A 45 15.24 -4.69 2.57
C VAL A 45 14.52 -5.98 2.17
N LYS A 46 13.57 -5.92 1.24
CA LYS A 46 12.86 -7.10 0.73
C LYS A 46 13.82 -8.14 0.16
N ASP A 47 14.66 -7.74 -0.79
CA ASP A 47 15.51 -8.67 -1.53
C ASP A 47 16.61 -9.26 -0.64
N PHE A 48 17.18 -8.45 0.26
CA PHE A 48 18.15 -8.91 1.25
C PHE A 48 17.55 -9.98 2.16
N CYS A 49 16.36 -9.70 2.72
CA CYS A 49 15.63 -10.65 3.55
C CYS A 49 15.25 -11.92 2.78
N ALA A 50 14.87 -11.82 1.50
CA ALA A 50 14.49 -12.96 0.66
C ALA A 50 15.62 -13.98 0.48
N ASN A 51 16.86 -13.49 0.41
CA ASN A 51 18.06 -14.28 0.15
C ASN A 51 18.74 -14.81 1.43
N LEU A 52 18.18 -14.57 2.61
CA LEU A 52 18.64 -15.19 3.84
C LEU A 52 18.37 -16.70 3.82
N ASP A 53 19.18 -17.45 4.58
CA ASP A 53 18.99 -18.89 4.74
C ASP A 53 17.63 -19.18 5.39
N LYS A 54 16.89 -20.16 4.85
CA LYS A 54 15.51 -20.43 5.29
C LYS A 54 15.40 -20.88 6.74
N VAL A 55 16.47 -21.41 7.32
CA VAL A 55 16.49 -21.89 8.71
C VAL A 55 16.43 -20.71 9.68
N ASN A 56 17.21 -19.65 9.45
CA ASN A 56 17.31 -18.50 10.34
C ASN A 56 16.57 -17.26 9.82
N GLN A 57 15.97 -17.31 8.61
CA GLN A 57 15.37 -16.16 7.92
C GLN A 57 14.44 -15.34 8.83
N VAL A 58 13.41 -15.97 9.41
CA VAL A 58 12.42 -15.26 10.23
C VAL A 58 13.06 -14.67 11.49
N GLN A 59 13.93 -15.43 12.16
CA GLN A 59 14.63 -14.98 13.36
C GLN A 59 15.50 -13.75 13.07
N ILE A 60 16.29 -13.79 11.99
CA ILE A 60 17.14 -12.67 11.58
C ILE A 60 16.28 -11.45 11.22
N ILE A 61 15.21 -11.63 10.44
CA ILE A 61 14.32 -10.52 10.08
C ILE A 61 13.77 -9.85 11.34
N LEU A 62 13.18 -10.61 12.26
CA LEU A 62 12.53 -10.07 13.46
C LEU A 62 13.51 -9.45 14.46
N SER A 63 14.65 -10.09 14.70
CA SER A 63 15.61 -9.65 15.72
C SER A 63 16.59 -8.59 15.23
N SER A 64 17.00 -8.68 13.96
CA SER A 64 18.15 -7.95 13.44
C SER A 64 17.77 -6.89 12.42
N ILE A 65 16.70 -7.08 11.64
CA ILE A 65 16.33 -6.14 10.57
C ILE A 65 15.14 -5.27 10.98
N LEU A 66 14.10 -5.87 11.55
CA LEU A 66 12.85 -5.22 11.86
C LEU A 66 12.99 -4.02 12.82
N PRO A 67 13.86 -4.01 13.86
CA PRO A 67 14.06 -2.82 14.69
C PRO A 67 14.45 -1.59 13.86
N TYR A 68 15.32 -1.78 12.87
CA TYR A 68 15.78 -0.73 11.97
C TYR A 68 14.72 -0.30 10.96
N VAL A 69 13.90 -1.26 10.49
CA VAL A 69 12.73 -0.95 9.66
C VAL A 69 11.75 -0.05 10.43
N ARG A 70 11.54 -0.26 11.73
CA ARG A 70 10.70 0.62 12.56
C ARG A 70 11.25 2.03 12.64
N ASP A 71 12.56 2.18 12.79
CA ASP A 71 13.23 3.48 12.79
C ASP A 71 13.01 4.20 11.44
N LEU A 72 13.18 3.48 10.33
CA LEU A 72 13.04 4.02 8.98
C LEU A 72 11.60 4.42 8.60
N VAL A 73 10.59 3.78 9.17
CA VAL A 73 9.18 4.19 9.00
C VAL A 73 8.97 5.63 9.49
N SER A 74 9.71 6.02 10.52
CA SER A 74 9.65 7.36 11.12
C SER A 74 10.85 8.23 10.73
N ASP A 75 11.56 7.91 9.64
CA ASP A 75 12.73 8.68 9.21
C ASP A 75 12.33 10.14 8.91
N PRO A 76 13.13 11.14 9.33
CA PRO A 76 12.84 12.54 9.03
C PRO A 76 12.87 12.83 7.52
N ASN A 77 13.59 12.04 6.72
CA ASN A 77 13.67 12.23 5.28
C ASN A 77 12.53 11.48 4.56
N PRO A 78 11.64 12.18 3.83
CA PRO A 78 10.52 11.55 3.15
C PRO A 78 10.94 10.59 2.03
N HIS A 79 12.11 10.78 1.40
CA HIS A 79 12.61 9.85 0.39
C HIS A 79 12.98 8.49 0.99
N VAL A 80 13.50 8.48 2.21
CA VAL A 80 13.81 7.24 2.94
C VAL A 80 12.53 6.49 3.28
N LYS A 81 11.52 7.20 3.82
CA LYS A 81 10.20 6.62 4.10
C LYS A 81 9.53 6.07 2.84
N SER A 82 9.60 6.82 1.74
CA SER A 82 9.03 6.45 0.44
C SER A 82 9.70 5.20 -0.13
N ALA A 83 11.04 5.14 -0.06
CA ALA A 83 11.83 3.98 -0.46
C ALA A 83 11.42 2.72 0.33
N LEU A 84 11.29 2.82 1.65
CA LEU A 84 10.85 1.70 2.48
C LEU A 84 9.41 1.28 2.17
N ALA A 85 8.50 2.24 2.05
CA ALA A 85 7.09 2.00 1.76
C ALA A 85 6.88 1.18 0.47
N SER A 86 7.74 1.36 -0.53
CA SER A 86 7.68 0.62 -1.79
C SER A 86 7.98 -0.88 -1.66
N VAL A 87 8.60 -1.32 -0.55
CA VAL A 87 9.07 -2.71 -0.40
C VAL A 87 8.66 -3.40 0.91
N ILE A 88 8.21 -2.67 1.92
CA ILE A 88 7.97 -3.19 3.28
C ILE A 88 7.02 -4.40 3.31
N MET A 89 5.95 -4.38 2.51
CA MET A 89 4.98 -5.49 2.45
C MET A 89 5.52 -6.73 1.74
N GLY A 90 6.63 -6.61 1.01
CA GLY A 90 7.35 -7.75 0.47
C GLY A 90 7.93 -8.69 1.54
N LEU A 91 8.01 -8.25 2.81
CA LEU A 91 8.43 -9.09 3.94
C LEU A 91 7.31 -10.05 4.40
N SER A 92 6.06 -9.75 4.07
CA SER A 92 4.90 -10.47 4.59
C SER A 92 4.91 -11.97 4.26
N PRO A 93 5.20 -12.41 3.02
CA PRO A 93 5.28 -13.84 2.69
C PRO A 93 6.40 -14.59 3.44
N MET A 94 7.43 -13.88 3.91
CA MET A 94 8.56 -14.50 4.64
C MET A 94 8.25 -14.67 6.13
N LEU A 95 7.50 -13.74 6.70
CA LEU A 95 7.13 -13.74 8.12
C LEU A 95 5.87 -14.58 8.41
N GLY A 96 5.00 -14.75 7.40
CA GLY A 96 3.71 -15.41 7.55
C GLY A 96 2.65 -14.50 8.20
N ALA A 97 1.41 -15.02 8.29
CA ALA A 97 0.24 -14.22 8.67
C ALA A 97 0.33 -13.63 10.07
N TYR A 98 0.66 -14.44 11.07
CA TYR A 98 0.71 -14.00 12.46
C TYR A 98 1.70 -12.84 12.65
N GLN A 99 2.95 -13.01 12.20
CA GLN A 99 3.99 -11.99 12.34
C GLN A 99 3.73 -10.76 11.46
N THR A 100 3.10 -10.94 10.28
CA THR A 100 2.68 -9.80 9.46
C THR A 100 1.68 -8.91 10.22
N VAL A 101 0.63 -9.52 10.78
CA VAL A 101 -0.40 -8.78 11.53
C VAL A 101 0.19 -8.13 12.78
N GLU A 102 1.02 -8.85 13.53
CA GLU A 102 1.56 -8.36 14.81
C GLU A 102 2.63 -7.28 14.61
N GLN A 103 3.49 -7.43 13.59
CA GLN A 103 4.71 -6.64 13.46
C GLN A 103 4.71 -5.66 12.29
N LEU A 104 4.16 -6.04 11.13
CA LEU A 104 4.20 -5.21 9.92
C LEU A 104 2.96 -4.34 9.74
N LEU A 105 1.77 -4.83 10.08
CA LEU A 105 0.53 -4.08 9.92
C LEU A 105 0.53 -2.74 10.68
N PRO A 106 1.07 -2.63 11.92
CA PRO A 106 1.19 -1.33 12.58
C PRO A 106 2.08 -0.34 11.82
N LEU A 107 3.19 -0.83 11.25
CA LEU A 107 4.11 0.00 10.45
C LEU A 107 3.47 0.44 9.14
N PHE A 108 2.74 -0.46 8.49
CA PHE A 108 1.99 -0.19 7.29
C PHE A 108 0.94 0.91 7.52
N LEU A 109 0.18 0.83 8.63
CA LEU A 109 -0.82 1.84 8.99
C LEU A 109 -0.20 3.21 9.27
N ILE A 110 0.99 3.25 9.89
CA ILE A 110 1.73 4.51 10.09
C ILE A 110 2.07 5.13 8.74
N GLN A 111 2.65 4.37 7.81
CA GLN A 111 3.02 4.88 6.49
C GLN A 111 1.80 5.21 5.60
N LEU A 112 0.69 4.50 5.77
CA LEU A 112 -0.58 4.78 5.08
C LEU A 112 -1.13 6.17 5.45
N LYS A 113 -0.82 6.65 6.66
CA LYS A 113 -1.20 7.97 7.18
C LYS A 113 -0.06 8.99 7.18
N ASP A 114 1.02 8.72 6.46
CA ASP A 114 2.18 9.62 6.40
C ASP A 114 1.82 10.95 5.76
N GLU A 115 2.45 12.05 6.17
CA GLU A 115 2.22 13.37 5.59
C GLU A 115 2.68 13.46 4.12
N CYS A 116 3.70 12.69 3.72
CA CYS A 116 4.22 12.65 2.38
C CYS A 116 3.30 11.85 1.44
N PRO A 117 2.73 12.44 0.39
CA PRO A 117 1.82 11.74 -0.53
C PRO A 117 2.47 10.57 -1.24
N GLU A 118 3.78 10.63 -1.49
CA GLU A 118 4.52 9.57 -2.19
C GLU A 118 4.65 8.31 -1.33
N VAL A 119 4.81 8.47 -0.01
CA VAL A 119 4.77 7.36 0.95
C VAL A 119 3.41 6.68 0.90
N ARG A 120 2.32 7.47 0.99
CA ARG A 120 0.94 6.94 0.93
C ARG A 120 0.68 6.20 -0.38
N LEU A 121 1.10 6.74 -1.51
CA LEU A 121 0.96 6.11 -2.84
C LEU A 121 1.69 4.77 -2.94
N ASN A 122 2.91 4.69 -2.43
CA ASN A 122 3.69 3.45 -2.44
C ASN A 122 3.04 2.37 -1.57
N ILE A 123 2.44 2.75 -0.44
CA ILE A 123 1.69 1.83 0.41
C ILE A 123 0.41 1.34 -0.27
N ILE A 124 -0.37 2.24 -0.88
CA ILE A 124 -1.61 1.89 -1.60
C ILE A 124 -1.30 0.88 -2.72
N SER A 125 -0.22 1.09 -3.46
CA SER A 125 0.21 0.22 -4.56
C SER A 125 0.58 -1.19 -4.13
N ASN A 126 0.79 -1.41 -2.83
CA ASN A 126 1.16 -2.71 -2.24
C ASN A 126 0.05 -3.29 -1.33
N LEU A 127 -1.16 -2.73 -1.35
CA LEU A 127 -2.28 -3.20 -0.51
C LEU A 127 -2.67 -4.67 -0.79
N ASP A 128 -2.60 -5.10 -2.05
CA ASP A 128 -2.94 -6.48 -2.44
C ASP A 128 -2.11 -7.53 -1.68
N CYS A 129 -0.81 -7.27 -1.49
CA CYS A 129 0.08 -8.18 -0.75
C CYS A 129 -0.33 -8.35 0.72
N VAL A 130 -0.96 -7.32 1.32
CA VAL A 130 -1.39 -7.38 2.72
C VAL A 130 -2.68 -8.18 2.84
N ASN A 131 -3.60 -7.99 1.89
CA ASN A 131 -4.92 -8.60 1.94
C ASN A 131 -4.87 -10.12 1.87
N ASP A 132 -3.93 -10.67 1.08
CA ASP A 132 -3.70 -12.11 0.97
C ASP A 132 -3.30 -12.74 2.32
N VAL A 133 -2.78 -11.94 3.25
CA VAL A 133 -2.14 -12.43 4.47
C VAL A 133 -2.97 -12.18 5.73
N ILE A 134 -3.63 -11.02 5.85
CA ILE A 134 -4.37 -10.65 7.06
C ILE A 134 -5.84 -11.11 7.04
N GLY A 135 -6.36 -11.43 5.86
CA GLY A 135 -7.75 -11.81 5.66
C GLY A 135 -8.76 -10.65 5.81
N ILE A 136 -10.01 -10.93 5.44
CA ILE A 136 -11.06 -9.91 5.28
C ILE A 136 -11.48 -9.20 6.58
N GLN A 137 -11.43 -9.92 7.71
CA GLN A 137 -11.83 -9.35 9.00
C GLN A 137 -10.86 -8.26 9.44
N GLN A 138 -9.56 -8.52 9.40
CA GLN A 138 -8.54 -7.53 9.76
C GLN A 138 -8.49 -6.37 8.75
N LEU A 139 -8.68 -6.68 7.46
CA LEU A 139 -8.84 -5.66 6.41
C LEU A 139 -9.97 -4.67 6.77
N SER A 140 -11.16 -5.17 7.09
CA SER A 140 -12.31 -4.33 7.40
C SER A 140 -12.18 -3.53 8.71
N GLN A 141 -11.48 -4.07 9.72
CA GLN A 141 -11.33 -3.42 11.03
C GLN A 141 -10.20 -2.40 11.06
N SER A 142 -9.06 -2.70 10.44
CA SER A 142 -7.84 -1.90 10.57
C SER A 142 -7.55 -1.02 9.36
N LEU A 143 -7.71 -1.56 8.13
CA LEU A 143 -7.32 -0.85 6.91
C LEU A 143 -8.44 0.01 6.34
N LEU A 144 -9.68 -0.45 6.41
CA LEU A 144 -10.82 0.27 5.84
C LEU A 144 -10.96 1.71 6.34
N PRO A 145 -10.82 2.02 7.66
CA PRO A 145 -10.89 3.41 8.12
C PRO A 145 -9.85 4.30 7.46
N ALA A 146 -8.63 3.79 7.26
CA ALA A 146 -7.57 4.52 6.59
C ALA A 146 -7.81 4.66 5.08
N ILE A 147 -8.36 3.65 4.41
CA ILE A 147 -8.73 3.73 2.98
C ILE A 147 -9.80 4.80 2.74
N VAL A 148 -10.81 4.88 3.62
CA VAL A 148 -11.85 5.91 3.54
C VAL A 148 -11.26 7.30 3.74
N GLU A 149 -10.32 7.46 4.68
CA GLU A 149 -9.59 8.72 4.88
C GLU A 149 -8.79 9.13 3.63
N LEU A 150 -8.11 8.17 2.97
CA LEU A 150 -7.33 8.42 1.75
C LEU A 150 -8.19 8.71 0.52
N ALA A 151 -9.40 8.20 0.48
CA ALA A 151 -10.34 8.46 -0.60
C ALA A 151 -10.75 9.94 -0.69
N GLU A 152 -10.61 10.68 0.40
CA GLU A 152 -10.91 12.11 0.54
C GLU A 152 -9.62 12.96 0.66
N ASP A 153 -8.45 12.38 0.39
CA ASP A 153 -7.16 13.05 0.54
C ASP A 153 -7.09 14.36 -0.25
N SER A 154 -6.49 15.40 0.34
CA SER A 154 -6.24 16.69 -0.32
C SER A 154 -5.53 16.58 -1.67
N LYS A 155 -4.66 15.57 -1.83
CA LYS A 155 -3.89 15.33 -3.05
C LYS A 155 -4.65 14.39 -3.97
N TRP A 156 -5.09 14.92 -5.11
CA TRP A 156 -5.88 14.16 -6.08
C TRP A 156 -5.19 12.87 -6.56
N ARG A 157 -3.86 12.84 -6.68
CA ARG A 157 -3.13 11.59 -7.04
C ARG A 157 -3.34 10.46 -6.04
N VAL A 158 -3.45 10.78 -4.74
CA VAL A 158 -3.75 9.79 -3.70
C VAL A 158 -5.19 9.30 -3.85
N ARG A 159 -6.15 10.22 -4.06
CA ARG A 159 -7.55 9.84 -4.35
C ARG A 159 -7.65 8.95 -5.58
N LEU A 160 -6.91 9.28 -6.65
CA LEU A 160 -6.86 8.49 -7.88
C LEU A 160 -6.40 7.05 -7.61
N ALA A 161 -5.33 6.87 -6.84
CA ALA A 161 -4.84 5.53 -6.48
C ALA A 161 -5.89 4.71 -5.72
N ILE A 162 -6.65 5.34 -4.82
CA ILE A 162 -7.76 4.66 -4.11
C ILE A 162 -8.90 4.30 -5.07
N ILE A 163 -9.24 5.16 -6.02
CA ILE A 163 -10.25 4.89 -7.05
C ILE A 163 -9.85 3.69 -7.91
N GLU A 164 -8.58 3.61 -8.30
CA GLU A 164 -8.08 2.49 -9.09
C GLU A 164 -8.09 1.16 -8.33
N TYR A 165 -7.85 1.22 -7.03
CA TYR A 165 -7.86 0.07 -6.12
C TYR A 165 -9.27 -0.38 -5.69
N MET A 166 -10.25 0.52 -5.71
CA MET A 166 -11.62 0.27 -5.20
C MET A 166 -12.32 -1.00 -5.75
N PRO A 167 -12.20 -1.40 -7.04
CA PRO A 167 -12.86 -2.62 -7.52
C PRO A 167 -12.30 -3.89 -6.89
N ALA A 168 -10.98 -3.94 -6.64
CA ALA A 168 -10.36 -5.07 -5.94
C ALA A 168 -10.90 -5.17 -4.50
N LEU A 169 -10.96 -4.03 -3.81
CA LEU A 169 -11.51 -3.94 -2.46
C LEU A 169 -13.00 -4.34 -2.40
N ALA A 170 -13.81 -3.85 -3.35
CA ALA A 170 -15.23 -4.14 -3.44
C ALA A 170 -15.50 -5.63 -3.67
N GLY A 171 -14.70 -6.27 -4.53
CA GLY A 171 -14.76 -7.72 -4.76
C GLY A 171 -14.48 -8.56 -3.54
N GLN A 172 -13.50 -8.14 -2.75
CA GLN A 172 -13.12 -8.86 -1.54
C GLN A 172 -14.20 -8.69 -0.47
N LEU A 173 -14.63 -7.46 -0.19
CA LEU A 173 -15.62 -7.15 0.86
C LEU A 173 -17.04 -7.63 0.52
N GLY A 174 -17.34 -7.81 -0.76
CA GLY A 174 -18.64 -8.20 -1.25
C GLY A 174 -19.62 -7.03 -1.42
N GLN A 175 -20.65 -7.27 -2.22
CA GLN A 175 -21.61 -6.25 -2.65
C GLN A 175 -22.37 -5.60 -1.48
N GLU A 176 -22.85 -6.39 -0.53
CA GLU A 176 -23.63 -5.88 0.61
C GLU A 176 -22.81 -4.88 1.44
N PHE A 177 -21.55 -5.20 1.71
CA PHE A 177 -20.66 -4.32 2.44
C PHE A 177 -20.35 -3.05 1.64
N PHE A 178 -20.08 -3.20 0.34
CA PHE A 178 -19.83 -2.09 -0.55
C PHE A 178 -21.00 -1.10 -0.56
N ASP A 179 -22.23 -1.61 -0.73
CA ASP A 179 -23.44 -0.80 -0.77
C ASP A 179 -23.66 0.00 0.54
N GLN A 180 -23.32 -0.60 1.69
CA GLN A 180 -23.48 0.03 3.00
C GLN A 180 -22.40 1.05 3.34
N LYS A 181 -21.15 0.82 2.92
CA LYS A 181 -19.98 1.57 3.43
C LYS A 181 -19.21 2.37 2.39
N LEU A 182 -19.18 1.92 1.13
CA LEU A 182 -18.28 2.45 0.10
C LEU A 182 -19.00 3.10 -1.09
N ARG A 183 -20.26 2.74 -1.34
CA ARG A 183 -21.03 3.29 -2.46
C ARG A 183 -21.10 4.81 -2.45
N GLY A 184 -21.36 5.42 -1.29
CA GLY A 184 -21.47 6.88 -1.16
C GLY A 184 -20.20 7.61 -1.58
N LEU A 185 -19.04 7.06 -1.20
CA LEU A 185 -17.72 7.57 -1.58
C LEU A 185 -17.51 7.51 -3.10
N CYS A 186 -17.85 6.37 -3.71
CA CYS A 186 -17.70 6.19 -5.16
C CYS A 186 -18.57 7.17 -5.96
N MET A 187 -19.79 7.42 -5.48
CA MET A 187 -20.68 8.42 -6.08
C MET A 187 -20.19 9.85 -5.86
N GLY A 188 -19.52 10.11 -4.74
CA GLY A 188 -18.88 11.41 -4.45
C GLY A 188 -17.81 11.76 -5.49
N TRP A 189 -16.99 10.79 -5.89
CA TRP A 189 -15.90 11.02 -6.85
C TRP A 189 -16.37 11.43 -8.25
N LEU A 190 -17.57 11.04 -8.67
CA LEU A 190 -18.17 11.51 -9.93
C LEU A 190 -18.40 13.03 -9.95
N ASN A 191 -18.43 13.66 -8.77
CA ASN A 191 -18.59 15.10 -8.58
C ASN A 191 -17.30 15.78 -8.09
N ASP A 192 -16.15 15.10 -8.13
CA ASP A 192 -14.87 15.68 -7.70
C ASP A 192 -14.51 16.90 -8.54
N HIS A 193 -13.88 17.90 -7.93
CA HIS A 193 -13.46 19.13 -8.60
C HIS A 193 -12.40 18.88 -9.69
N VAL A 194 -11.62 17.81 -9.57
CA VAL A 194 -10.56 17.44 -10.51
C VAL A 194 -11.12 16.53 -11.61
N TYR A 195 -10.99 16.95 -12.87
CA TYR A 195 -11.47 16.19 -14.03
C TYR A 195 -10.96 14.74 -14.07
N ALA A 196 -9.65 14.55 -13.88
CA ALA A 196 -9.04 13.21 -13.89
C ALA A 196 -9.65 12.26 -12.83
N ILE A 197 -10.13 12.79 -11.72
CA ILE A 197 -10.85 12.00 -10.71
C ILE A 197 -12.23 11.59 -11.22
N ARG A 198 -12.97 12.51 -11.84
CA ARG A 198 -14.29 12.19 -12.42
C ARG A 198 -14.19 11.15 -13.54
N GLU A 199 -13.18 11.27 -14.40
CA GLU A 199 -12.89 10.29 -15.46
C GLU A 199 -12.57 8.91 -14.86
N ALA A 200 -11.64 8.86 -13.90
CA ALA A 200 -11.28 7.63 -13.22
C ALA A 200 -12.46 7.00 -12.46
N ALA A 201 -13.31 7.82 -11.82
CA ALA A 201 -14.52 7.37 -11.14
C ALA A 201 -15.52 6.76 -12.13
N THR A 202 -15.66 7.33 -13.33
CA THR A 202 -16.53 6.78 -14.39
C THR A 202 -16.03 5.42 -14.86
N LEU A 203 -14.71 5.29 -15.07
CA LEU A 203 -14.08 3.99 -15.40
C LEU A 203 -14.21 2.99 -14.25
N ASN A 204 -14.11 3.45 -13.01
CA ASN A 204 -14.30 2.64 -11.82
C ASN A 204 -15.72 2.07 -11.74
N MET A 205 -16.75 2.88 -12.02
CA MET A 205 -18.15 2.43 -12.07
C MET A 205 -18.33 1.29 -13.06
N LYS A 206 -17.74 1.40 -14.26
CA LYS A 206 -17.77 0.32 -15.25
C LYS A 206 -17.21 -0.99 -14.66
N LYS A 207 -16.05 -0.95 -14.01
CA LYS A 207 -15.43 -2.14 -13.38
C LYS A 207 -16.30 -2.73 -12.28
N LEU A 208 -16.95 -1.89 -11.47
CA LEU A 208 -17.89 -2.35 -10.42
C LEU A 208 -19.13 -3.03 -11.02
N VAL A 209 -19.64 -2.52 -12.16
CA VAL A 209 -20.75 -3.18 -12.89
C VAL A 209 -20.34 -4.52 -13.46
N GLU A 210 -19.13 -4.63 -14.01
CA GLU A 210 -18.57 -5.90 -14.49
C GLU A 210 -18.47 -6.94 -13.36
N GLN A 211 -18.30 -6.48 -12.12
CA GLN A 211 -18.13 -7.31 -10.93
C GLN A 211 -19.43 -7.70 -10.23
N PHE A 212 -20.35 -6.75 -10.03
CA PHE A 212 -21.63 -6.98 -9.34
C PHE A 212 -22.80 -7.25 -10.29
N GLY A 213 -22.61 -7.03 -11.59
CA GLY A 213 -23.57 -7.34 -12.64
C GLY A 213 -24.54 -6.19 -12.96
N ALA A 214 -25.20 -6.33 -14.12
CA ALA A 214 -26.16 -5.36 -14.63
C ALA A 214 -27.37 -5.11 -13.70
N PRO A 215 -27.97 -6.11 -13.03
CA PRO A 215 -29.11 -5.86 -12.14
C PRO A 215 -28.76 -4.94 -10.97
N TRP A 216 -27.54 -5.06 -10.43
CA TRP A 216 -27.06 -4.15 -9.40
C TRP A 216 -26.89 -2.73 -9.95
N ALA A 217 -26.33 -2.59 -11.16
CA ALA A 217 -26.13 -1.31 -11.81
C ALA A 217 -27.45 -0.54 -12.01
N GLU A 218 -28.50 -1.23 -12.46
CA GLU A 218 -29.84 -0.66 -12.66
C GLU A 218 -30.43 -0.07 -11.37
N GLN A 219 -30.15 -0.70 -10.23
CA GLN A 219 -30.69 -0.27 -8.93
C GLN A 219 -29.81 0.79 -8.26
N ALA A 220 -28.48 0.63 -8.31
CA ALA A 220 -27.55 1.40 -7.51
C ALA A 220 -26.87 2.56 -8.26
N ILE A 221 -26.68 2.44 -9.58
CA ILE A 221 -25.88 3.38 -10.38
C ILE A 221 -26.76 4.21 -11.32
N ILE A 222 -27.63 3.57 -12.11
CA ILE A 222 -28.41 4.24 -13.16
C ILE A 222 -29.25 5.41 -12.63
N PRO A 223 -29.98 5.31 -11.49
CA PRO A 223 -30.76 6.42 -10.96
C PRO A 223 -29.90 7.66 -10.67
N MET A 224 -28.66 7.46 -10.23
CA MET A 224 -27.72 8.53 -9.90
C MET A 224 -27.21 9.23 -11.17
N ILE A 225 -26.82 8.48 -12.19
CA ILE A 225 -26.37 9.04 -13.48
C ILE A 225 -27.49 9.89 -14.10
N LEU A 226 -28.74 9.43 -14.05
CA LEU A 226 -29.90 10.18 -14.56
C LEU A 226 -30.18 11.46 -13.78
N VAL A 227 -29.86 11.52 -12.49
CA VAL A 227 -29.94 12.75 -11.70
C VAL A 227 -28.81 13.70 -12.10
N MET A 228 -27.59 13.20 -12.28
CA MET A 228 -26.43 14.00 -12.68
C MET A 228 -26.60 14.62 -14.07
N SER A 229 -27.18 13.89 -15.03
CA SER A 229 -27.43 14.40 -16.38
C SER A 229 -28.43 15.56 -16.44
N ARG A 230 -29.21 15.75 -15.37
CA ARG A 230 -30.18 16.86 -15.23
C ARG A 230 -29.59 18.05 -14.49
N ASN A 231 -28.37 17.93 -13.97
CA ASN A 231 -27.70 18.99 -13.24
C ASN A 231 -27.19 20.07 -14.22
N LYS A 232 -27.47 21.34 -13.94
CA LYS A 232 -27.11 22.49 -14.80
C LYS A 232 -25.64 22.88 -14.73
N ASN A 233 -24.89 22.31 -13.79
CA ASN A 233 -23.47 22.57 -13.65
C ASN A 233 -22.70 21.77 -14.71
N TYR A 234 -22.06 22.49 -15.64
CA TYR A 234 -21.39 21.94 -16.83
C TYR A 234 -20.30 20.89 -16.51
N LEU A 235 -19.78 20.91 -15.27
CA LEU A 235 -18.84 19.90 -14.77
C LEU A 235 -19.42 18.47 -14.72
N HIS A 236 -20.75 18.31 -14.85
CA HIS A 236 -21.45 17.03 -14.89
C HIS A 236 -22.02 16.70 -16.29
N SER A 237 -21.70 17.51 -17.31
CA SER A 237 -22.36 17.48 -18.63
C SER A 237 -21.45 17.00 -19.78
N GLU A 238 -20.20 16.63 -19.50
CA GLU A 238 -19.22 16.10 -20.47
C GLU A 238 -18.60 14.79 -19.98
#